data_AF-A0A3C0IXQ1-F1
#
_entry.id   AF-A0A3C0IXQ1-F1
#
_cell.length_a   1.000
_cell.length_b   1.000
_cell.length_c   1.000
_cell.angle_alpha   90.00
_cell.angle_beta   90.00
_cell.angle_gamma   90.00
#
_symmetry.space_group_name_H-M   'P 1'
#
loop_
_entity.id
_entity.type
_entity.pdbx_description
1 polymer ?
#
loop_
_entity_poly.entity_id
_entity_poly.type
_entity_poly.pdbx_seq_one_letter_code
_entity_poly.pdbx_strand_id
1 'polypeptide(L)'
;GPNGAGKSTVFNAVSRFIRQDEGDIRFRGQALDCEPHEVVMRGIGRTFQNVELFRGQTVLDNVMIGLHTAGKTDILGGALKTRRARE
;
A
#
# COMPACT_ATOMS: atom_id res chain seq x y z
N GLY A 1 -11.88 -8.83 17.88
CA GLY A 1 -12.95 -8.03 18.50
C GLY A 1 -14.23 -8.12 17.68
N PRO A 2 -15.41 -7.94 18.30
CA PRO A 2 -16.71 -7.96 17.63
C PRO A 2 -16.84 -6.88 16.54
N ASN A 3 -17.89 -6.94 15.73
CA ASN A 3 -18.24 -5.87 14.81
C ASN A 3 -18.50 -4.59 15.60
N GLY A 4 -17.98 -3.45 15.12
CA GLY A 4 -18.02 -2.18 15.84
C GLY A 4 -16.88 -1.92 16.83
N ALA A 5 -16.03 -2.91 17.15
CA ALA A 5 -14.91 -2.73 18.08
C ALA A 5 -13.73 -1.88 17.53
N GLY A 6 -13.91 -1.17 16.41
CA GLY A 6 -12.88 -0.27 15.87
C GLY A 6 -11.73 -0.91 15.09
N LYS A 7 -11.78 -2.21 14.77
CA LYS A 7 -10.70 -2.89 14.01
C LYS A 7 -10.37 -2.15 12.70
N SER A 8 -11.38 -1.91 11.87
CA SER A 8 -11.21 -1.19 10.60
C SER A 8 -10.74 0.25 10.81
N THR A 9 -11.21 0.90 11.87
CA THR A 9 -10.75 2.23 12.28
C THR A 9 -9.25 2.25 12.58
N VAL A 10 -8.75 1.28 13.37
CA VAL A 10 -7.33 1.14 13.67
C VAL A 10 -6.51 0.93 12.40
N PHE A 11 -6.93 0.04 11.51
CA PHE A 11 -6.23 -0.16 10.24
C PHE A 11 -6.23 1.10 9.37
N ASN A 12 -7.34 1.83 9.31
CA ASN A 12 -7.44 3.09 8.57
C ASN A 12 -6.53 4.16 9.16
N ALA A 13 -6.40 4.24 10.49
CA ALA A 13 -5.52 5.19 11.16
C ALA A 13 -4.04 4.87 10.92
N VAL A 14 -3.65 3.58 11.03
CA VAL A 14 -2.28 3.13 10.73
C VAL A 14 -1.91 3.37 9.26
N SER A 15 -2.85 3.16 8.34
CA SER A 15 -2.67 3.44 6.90
C SER A 15 -2.92 4.90 6.50
N ARG A 16 -3.17 5.79 7.48
CA ARG A 16 -3.39 7.23 7.29
C ARG A 16 -4.56 7.63 6.39
N PHE A 17 -5.52 6.71 6.17
CA PHE A 17 -6.81 7.07 5.56
C PHE A 17 -7.69 7.90 6.50
N ILE A 18 -7.44 7.83 7.81
CA ILE A 18 -8.02 8.74 8.80
C ILE A 18 -6.91 9.22 9.73
N ARG A 19 -7.06 10.44 10.25
CA ARG A 19 -6.21 10.98 11.33
C ARG A 19 -6.84 10.60 12.66
N GLN A 20 -6.02 10.23 13.64
CA GLN A 20 -6.49 10.01 15.00
C GLN A 20 -6.88 11.35 15.65
N ASP A 21 -7.91 11.34 16.48
CA ASP A 21 -8.40 12.54 17.17
C ASP A 21 -7.39 13.02 18.23
N GLU A 22 -6.79 12.08 18.96
CA GLU A 22 -5.80 12.35 20.01
C GLU A 22 -4.65 11.34 19.99
N GLY A 23 -3.54 11.71 20.63
CA GLY A 23 -2.34 10.89 20.72
C GLY A 23 -1.60 10.76 19.38
N ASP A 24 -0.66 9.82 19.33
CA ASP A 24 0.16 9.61 18.15
C ASP A 24 0.48 8.14 17.88
N ILE A 25 0.60 7.82 16.59
CA ILE A 25 0.94 6.48 16.12
C ILE A 25 2.40 6.51 15.68
N ARG A 26 3.25 5.69 16.31
CA ARG A 26 4.67 5.56 15.94
C ARG A 26 4.96 4.19 15.33
N PHE A 27 5.74 4.18 14.26
CA PHE A 27 6.33 2.98 13.68
C PHE A 27 7.85 3.12 13.63
N ARG A 28 8.58 2.14 14.19
CA ARG A 28 10.06 2.19 14.30
C ARG A 28 10.59 3.51 14.89
N GLY A 29 9.91 4.02 15.92
CA GLY A 29 10.25 5.27 16.60
C GLY A 29 9.87 6.56 15.85
N GLN A 30 9.35 6.47 14.63
CA GLN A 30 8.92 7.63 13.85
C GLN A 30 7.40 7.80 13.93
N ALA A 31 6.94 9.03 14.18
CA ALA A 31 5.51 9.35 14.13
C ALA A 31 4.97 9.20 12.70
N LEU A 32 3.83 8.54 12.54
CA LEU A 32 3.07 8.44 11.30
C LEU A 32 2.21 9.69 11.10
N ASP A 33 2.78 10.88 11.26
CA ASP A 33 2.15 12.12 10.79
C ASP A 33 2.66 12.42 9.37
N CYS A 34 2.15 11.65 8.41
CA CYS A 34 2.54 11.72 7.01
C CYS A 34 1.36 11.38 6.11
N GLU A 35 1.55 11.61 4.82
CA GLU A 35 0.56 11.28 3.80
C GLU A 35 0.47 9.75 3.60
N PRO A 36 -0.68 9.21 3.17
CA PRO A 36 -0.87 7.77 3.01
C PRO A 36 0.17 7.08 2.11
N HIS A 37 0.63 7.75 1.05
CA HIS A 37 1.63 7.18 0.14
C HIS A 37 3.02 7.04 0.80
N GLU A 38 3.33 7.90 1.78
CA GLU A 38 4.60 7.83 2.52
C GLU A 38 4.61 6.68 3.54
N VAL A 39 3.44 6.25 4.01
CA VAL A 39 3.29 5.11 4.94
C VAL A 39 3.86 3.83 4.31
N VAL A 40 3.61 3.62 3.01
CA VAL A 40 4.15 2.49 2.25
C VAL A 40 5.67 2.57 2.12
N MET A 41 6.22 3.77 1.87
CA MET A 41 7.67 4.01 1.81
C MET A 41 8.37 3.74 3.14
N ARG A 42 7.65 3.88 4.26
CA ARG A 42 8.12 3.53 5.61
C ARG A 42 8.04 2.03 5.91
N GLY A 43 7.52 1.23 4.98
CA GLY A 43 7.48 -0.24 5.07
C GLY A 43 6.18 -0.81 5.64
N ILE A 44 5.09 -0.03 5.65
CA ILE A 44 3.77 -0.52 6.08
C ILE A 44 2.92 -0.78 4.84
N GLY A 45 2.67 -2.06 4.55
CA GLY A 45 1.71 -2.51 3.54
C GLY A 45 0.39 -2.96 4.18
N ARG A 46 -0.73 -2.69 3.51
CA ARG A 46 -2.06 -3.13 3.94
C ARG A 46 -2.72 -3.96 2.85
N THR A 47 -3.29 -5.10 3.23
CA THR A 47 -4.24 -5.85 2.40
C THR A 47 -5.67 -5.37 2.66
N PHE A 48 -6.51 -5.43 1.63
CA PHE A 48 -7.94 -5.17 1.77
C PHE A 48 -8.66 -6.45 2.23
N GLN A 49 -9.77 -6.27 2.96
CA GLN A 49 -10.58 -7.40 3.41
C GLN A 49 -11.23 -8.14 2.25
N ASN A 50 -11.64 -7.39 1.21
CA ASN A 50 -12.16 -7.93 -0.02
C ASN A 50 -11.03 -7.99 -1.05
N VAL A 51 -10.98 -9.10 -1.79
CA VAL A 51 -10.08 -9.25 -2.92
C VAL A 51 -10.61 -8.41 -4.07
N GLU A 52 -9.78 -7.50 -4.57
CA GLU A 52 -10.05 -6.75 -5.80
C GLU A 52 -9.27 -7.42 -6.95
N LEU A 53 -9.97 -7.82 -8.01
CA LEU A 53 -9.37 -8.46 -9.19
C LEU A 53 -9.45 -7.52 -10.39
N PHE A 54 -8.32 -7.35 -11.07
CA PHE A 54 -8.27 -6.66 -12.35
C PHE A 54 -8.82 -7.57 -13.43
N ARG A 55 -10.08 -7.32 -13.79
CA ARG A 55 -10.80 -8.09 -14.82
C ARG A 55 -10.10 -7.94 -16.18
N GLY A 56 -10.01 -9.05 -16.91
CA GLY A 56 -9.35 -9.09 -18.22
C GLY A 56 -7.82 -9.25 -18.17
N GLN A 57 -7.22 -9.36 -16.98
CA GLN A 57 -5.81 -9.66 -16.78
C GLN A 57 -5.60 -11.15 -16.44
N THR A 58 -4.40 -11.68 -16.68
CA THR A 58 -4.08 -13.05 -16.26
C THR A 58 -3.94 -13.14 -14.72
N VAL A 59 -3.94 -14.37 -14.20
CA VAL A 59 -3.65 -14.60 -12.77
C VAL A 59 -2.27 -14.07 -12.40
N LEU A 60 -1.28 -14.29 -13.27
CA LEU A 60 0.09 -13.79 -13.06
C LEU A 60 0.10 -12.27 -12.98
N ASP A 61 -0.57 -11.58 -13.91
CA ASP A 61 -0.62 -10.11 -13.92
C ASP A 61 -1.29 -9.57 -12.65
N ASN A 62 -2.38 -10.18 -12.19
CA ASN A 62 -3.04 -9.81 -10.93
C ASN A 62 -2.10 -9.94 -9.71
N VAL A 63 -1.26 -10.97 -9.68
CA VAL A 63 -0.26 -11.15 -8.60
C VAL A 63 0.88 -10.12 -8.72
N MET A 64 1.38 -9.90 -9.94
CA MET A 64 2.49 -8.97 -10.19
C MET A 64 2.15 -7.51 -9.85
N ILE A 65 0.88 -7.10 -9.92
CA ILE A 65 0.45 -5.75 -9.50
C ILE A 65 0.81 -5.47 -8.03
N GLY A 66 0.83 -6.48 -7.16
CA GLY A 66 1.25 -6.34 -5.77
C GLY A 66 2.72 -5.92 -5.61
N LEU A 67 3.55 -6.09 -6.64
CA LEU A 67 4.97 -5.72 -6.67
C LEU A 67 5.21 -4.30 -7.19
N HIS A 68 4.17 -3.52 -7.49
CA HIS A 68 4.30 -2.16 -8.03
C HIS A 68 5.20 -1.24 -7.18
N THR A 69 5.23 -1.45 -5.86
CA THR A 69 6.08 -0.70 -4.93
C THR A 69 7.56 -1.14 -4.93
N ALA A 70 7.86 -2.32 -5.47
CA ALA A 70 9.22 -2.87 -5.60
C ALA A 70 9.84 -2.63 -6.99
N GLY A 71 9.01 -2.30 -8.00
CA GLY A 71 9.44 -2.08 -9.37
C GLY A 71 10.29 -0.81 -9.53
N LYS A 72 11.55 -0.97 -9.95
CA LYS A 72 12.44 0.15 -10.30
C LYS A 72 12.33 0.45 -11.80
N THR A 73 11.16 0.90 -12.25
CA THR A 73 11.01 1.34 -13.64
C THR A 73 11.18 2.84 -13.74
N ASP A 74 12.29 3.27 -14.35
CA ASP A 74 12.50 4.67 -14.71
C ASP A 74 11.55 5.04 -15.87
N ILE A 75 11.05 6.29 -15.92
CA ILE A 75 10.00 6.71 -16.88
C ILE A 75 10.41 6.41 -18.34
N LEU A 76 11.69 6.63 -18.65
CA LEU A 76 12.29 6.31 -19.95
C LEU A 76 12.38 4.79 -20.19
N GLY A 77 12.70 4.01 -19.16
CA GLY A 77 12.80 2.55 -19.23
C GLY A 77 11.46 1.87 -19.49
N GLY A 78 10.38 2.41 -18.90
CA GLY A 78 9.00 1.98 -19.13
C GLY A 78 8.48 2.36 -20.51
N ALA A 79 8.76 3.59 -20.96
CA ALA A 79 8.38 4.06 -22.30
C ALA A 79 9.07 3.26 -23.42
N LEU A 80 10.34 2.89 -23.24
CA LEU A 80 11.12 2.11 -24.22
C LEU A 80 10.90 0.59 -24.11
N LYS A 81 9.98 0.11 -23.24
CA LYS A 81 9.73 -1.33 -22.96
C LYS A 81 11.01 -2.15 -22.78
N THR A 82 12.01 -1.53 -22.14
CA THR A 82 13.32 -2.16 -21.92
C THR A 82 13.16 -3.40 -21.04
N ARG A 83 14.04 -4.39 -21.20
CA ARG A 83 13.96 -5.68 -20.47
C ARG A 83 13.91 -5.50 -18.94
N ARG A 84 14.55 -4.43 -18.44
CA ARG A 84 14.60 -4.00 -17.04
C ARG A 84 13.28 -3.43 -16.50
N ALA A 85 12.35 -3.06 -17.38
CA ALA A 85 11.01 -2.58 -17.04
C ALA A 85 9.95 -3.70 -17.04
N ARG A 86 10.36 -4.95 -17.32
CA ARG A 86 9.47 -6.13 -17.33
C ARG A 86 9.72 -7.07 -16.14
N GLU A 87 10.71 -6.77 -15.32
CA GLU A 87 11.07 -7.47 -14.07
C GLU A 87 10.62 -6.64 -12.87
#